data_AF-A0A6S7K7N0-F1
#
_entry.id   AF-A0A6S7K7N0-F1
#
_cell.length_a   1.000
_cell.length_b   1.000
_cell.length_c   1.000
_cell.angle_alpha   90.00
_cell.angle_beta   90.00
_cell.angle_gamma   90.00
#
_symmetry.space_group_name_H-M   'P 1'
#
loop_
_entity.id
_entity.type
_entity.pdbx_description
1 polymer ?
#
loop_
_entity_poly.entity_id
_entity_poly.type
_entity_poly.pdbx_seq_one_letter_code
_entity_poly.pdbx_strand_id
1 'polypeptide(L)'
;MNVQVNTNDQLNETLQSFWNLESIGIKSDDMPLLNKTEETVLNNFKESLTFKDGRYEVSIPWKENQVTLKSNYIQAERRLYSLEKRLLEDPLK
;
A
#
# COMPACT_ATOMS: atom_id res chain seq x y z
N MET A 1 28.88 -45.59 -19.09
CA MET A 1 29.02 -44.32 -18.33
C MET A 1 27.88 -44.26 -17.34
N ASN A 2 28.17 -44.40 -16.05
CA ASN A 2 27.16 -44.17 -15.01
C ASN A 2 27.07 -42.66 -14.79
N VAL A 3 26.04 -42.03 -15.39
CA VAL A 3 25.69 -40.65 -15.06
C VAL A 3 24.88 -40.72 -13.77
N GLN A 4 25.56 -40.58 -12.64
CA GLN A 4 24.86 -40.26 -11.40
C GLN A 4 24.44 -38.80 -11.50
N VAL A 5 23.19 -38.57 -11.88
CA VAL A 5 22.55 -37.26 -11.76
C VAL A 5 22.55 -36.93 -10.27
N ASN A 6 23.37 -35.97 -9.88
CA ASN A 6 23.48 -35.52 -8.51
C ASN A 6 22.15 -34.85 -8.16
N THR A 7 21.36 -35.47 -7.29
CA THR A 7 19.98 -35.06 -6.96
C THR A 7 19.87 -33.60 -6.51
N ASN A 8 20.96 -33.05 -6.00
CA ASN A 8 21.07 -31.65 -5.60
C ASN A 8 21.02 -30.69 -6.79
N ASP A 9 21.61 -31.05 -7.93
CA ASP A 9 21.64 -30.18 -9.11
C ASP A 9 20.23 -30.06 -9.71
N GLN A 10 19.51 -31.18 -9.77
CA GLN A 10 18.14 -31.25 -10.26
C GLN A 10 17.15 -30.51 -9.34
N LEU A 11 17.36 -30.59 -8.01
CA LEU A 11 16.60 -29.82 -7.03
C LEU A 11 16.86 -28.31 -7.18
N ASN A 12 18.13 -27.94 -7.39
CA ASN A 12 18.52 -26.53 -7.54
C ASN A 12 17.94 -25.91 -8.82
N GLU A 13 17.93 -26.65 -9.93
CA GLU A 13 17.26 -26.23 -11.18
C GLU A 13 15.76 -26.05 -10.99
N THR A 14 15.11 -26.98 -10.26
CA THR A 14 13.68 -26.89 -9.95
C THR A 14 13.38 -25.67 -9.09
N LEU A 15 14.22 -25.40 -8.10
CA LEU A 15 14.09 -24.24 -7.22
C LEU A 15 14.31 -22.93 -7.99
N GLN A 16 15.31 -22.87 -8.88
CA GLN A 16 15.52 -21.73 -9.78
C GLN A 16 14.32 -21.49 -10.69
N SER A 17 13.74 -22.55 -11.27
CA SER A 17 12.54 -22.43 -12.12
C SER A 17 11.32 -21.96 -11.32
N PHE A 18 11.14 -22.46 -10.09
CA PHE A 18 10.06 -22.03 -9.19
C PHE A 18 10.17 -20.55 -8.83
N TRP A 19 11.38 -20.03 -8.61
CA TRP A 19 11.63 -18.62 -8.29
C TRP A 19 11.84 -17.73 -9.51
N ASN A 20 11.88 -18.30 -10.71
CA ASN A 20 11.96 -17.51 -11.93
C ASN A 20 10.65 -16.72 -12.09
N LEU A 21 10.72 -15.40 -12.09
CA LEU A 21 9.57 -14.51 -12.24
C LEU A 21 8.81 -14.75 -13.56
N GLU A 22 9.52 -15.22 -14.59
CA GLU A 22 8.90 -15.61 -15.86
C GLU A 22 7.97 -16.83 -15.73
N SER A 23 8.24 -17.74 -14.80
CA SER A 23 7.43 -18.96 -14.58
C SER A 23 6.05 -18.63 -14.00
N ILE A 24 5.94 -17.52 -13.27
CA ILE A 24 4.69 -16.96 -12.76
C ILE A 24 4.08 -15.89 -13.67
N GLY A 25 4.62 -15.72 -14.88
CA GLY A 25 4.08 -14.81 -15.90
C GLY A 25 4.48 -13.34 -15.73
N ILE A 26 5.43 -13.02 -14.85
CA ILE A 26 6.03 -11.68 -14.74
C ILE A 26 7.19 -11.63 -15.74
N LYS A 27 6.89 -11.21 -16.97
CA LYS A 27 7.90 -11.07 -18.03
C LYS A 27 8.54 -9.69 -17.96
N SER A 28 9.87 -9.65 -17.83
CA SER A 28 10.66 -8.41 -17.72
C SER A 28 10.90 -7.70 -19.05
N ASP A 29 10.76 -8.40 -20.18
CA ASP A 29 11.52 -8.02 -21.36
C ASP A 29 10.83 -7.02 -22.30
N ASP A 30 9.50 -6.82 -22.20
CA ASP A 30 8.75 -5.97 -23.15
C ASP A 30 7.68 -5.05 -22.52
N MET A 31 7.50 -5.08 -21.20
CA MET A 31 6.49 -4.25 -20.52
C MET A 31 7.16 -3.08 -19.81
N PRO A 32 6.62 -1.85 -19.93
CA PRO A 32 7.08 -0.75 -19.09
C PRO A 32 6.89 -1.14 -17.62
N LEU A 33 7.97 -1.01 -16.83
CA LEU A 33 8.03 -1.45 -15.43
C LEU A 33 6.88 -0.89 -14.58
N LEU A 34 6.48 0.34 -14.90
CA LEU A 34 5.33 1.05 -14.33
C LEU A 34 4.44 1.56 -15.47
N ASN A 35 3.13 1.49 -15.28
CA ASN A 35 2.19 2.25 -16.10
C ASN A 35 2.20 3.75 -15.69
N LYS A 36 1.63 4.61 -16.55
CA LYS A 36 1.62 6.07 -16.34
C LYS A 36 1.02 6.50 -14.99
N THR A 37 0.02 5.76 -14.50
CA THR A 37 -0.61 6.03 -13.21
C THR A 37 0.34 5.69 -12.06
N GLU A 38 1.01 4.54 -12.13
CA GLU A 38 2.02 4.12 -11.16
C GLU A 38 3.19 5.10 -11.11
N GLU A 39 3.65 5.59 -12.27
CA GLU A 39 4.72 6.60 -12.35
C GLU A 39 4.30 7.90 -11.65
N THR A 40 3.06 8.34 -11.88
CA THR A 40 2.51 9.54 -11.24
C THR A 40 2.43 9.37 -9.72
N VAL A 41 1.95 8.21 -9.25
CA VAL A 41 1.89 7.88 -7.82
C VAL A 41 3.27 7.88 -7.19
N LEU A 42 4.25 7.26 -7.86
CA LEU A 42 5.63 7.19 -7.37
C LEU A 42 6.27 8.58 -7.29
N ASN A 43 6.04 9.44 -8.28
CA ASN A 43 6.53 10.82 -8.26
C ASN A 43 5.88 11.61 -7.11
N ASN A 44 4.55 11.52 -6.95
CA ASN A 44 3.85 12.17 -5.84
C ASN A 44 4.36 11.71 -4.45
N PHE A 45 4.65 10.43 -4.31
CA PHE A 45 5.25 9.88 -3.08
C PHE A 45 6.61 10.54 -2.81
N LYS A 46 7.50 10.54 -3.81
CA LYS A 46 8.85 11.11 -3.66
C LYS A 46 8.82 12.62 -3.34
N GLU A 47 7.93 13.36 -3.98
CA GLU A 47 7.80 14.81 -3.80
C GLU A 47 7.21 15.18 -2.43
N SER A 48 6.27 14.39 -1.92
CA SER A 48 5.56 14.68 -0.67
C SER A 48 6.22 14.07 0.57
N LEU A 49 7.18 13.16 0.40
CA LEU A 49 7.90 12.52 1.49
C LEU A 49 8.74 13.55 2.24
N THR A 50 8.37 13.81 3.49
CA THR A 50 9.06 14.74 4.38
C THR A 50 9.25 14.12 5.76
N PHE A 51 10.28 14.54 6.48
CA PHE A 51 10.49 14.13 7.87
C PHE A 51 10.16 15.31 8.79
N LYS A 52 9.14 15.15 9.63
CA LYS A 52 8.65 16.18 10.57
C LYS A 52 8.34 15.54 11.90
N ASP A 53 8.68 16.23 12.99
CA ASP A 53 8.36 15.81 14.37
C ASP A 53 8.75 14.34 14.69
N GLY A 54 9.88 13.87 14.18
CA GLY A 54 10.36 12.50 14.42
C GLY A 54 9.67 11.40 13.62
N ARG A 55 8.81 11.75 12.65
CA ARG A 55 8.10 10.80 11.77
C ARG A 55 8.22 11.19 10.30
N TYR A 56 8.07 10.21 9.42
CA TYR A 56 7.90 10.45 7.99
C TYR A 56 6.43 10.77 7.69
N GLU A 57 6.20 11.85 6.94
CA GLU A 57 4.91 12.27 6.42
C GLU A 57 4.95 12.22 4.90
N VAL A 58 3.88 11.74 4.27
CA VAL A 58 3.75 11.59 2.81
C VAL A 58 2.30 11.82 2.39
N SER A 59 2.09 12.27 1.16
CA SER A 59 0.74 12.42 0.61
C SER A 59 0.10 11.06 0.32
N ILE A 60 -1.22 11.03 0.33
CA ILE A 60 -1.99 9.81 0.05
C ILE A 60 -1.99 9.57 -1.48
N PRO A 61 -1.53 8.40 -1.98
CA PRO A 61 -1.34 8.11 -3.40
C PRO A 61 -2.55 8.36 -4.31
N TRP A 62 -3.75 8.12 -3.81
CA TRP A 62 -5.02 8.22 -4.55
C TRP A 62 -5.79 9.53 -4.28
N LYS A 63 -5.22 10.44 -3.49
CA LYS A 63 -5.87 11.70 -3.15
C LYS A 63 -5.15 12.82 -3.90
N GLU A 64 -5.82 13.38 -4.90
CA GLU A 64 -5.35 14.61 -5.53
C GLU A 64 -5.15 15.68 -4.44
N ASN A 65 -4.04 16.40 -4.51
CA ASN A 65 -3.56 17.35 -3.49
C ASN A 65 -4.51 18.55 -3.22
N GLN A 66 -5.77 18.51 -3.70
CA GLN A 66 -6.72 19.61 -3.67
C GLN A 66 -8.12 19.22 -3.24
N VAL A 67 -8.28 18.27 -2.30
CA VAL A 67 -9.57 18.17 -1.59
C VAL A 67 -9.54 19.10 -0.39
N THR A 68 -10.02 20.34 -0.58
CA THR A 68 -10.39 21.21 0.54
C THR A 68 -11.44 20.49 1.37
N LEU A 69 -11.03 19.94 2.51
CA LEU A 69 -11.95 19.27 3.43
C LEU A 69 -12.91 20.33 3.96
N LYS A 70 -14.20 20.19 3.63
CA LYS A 70 -15.24 21.02 4.23
C LYS A 70 -15.25 20.75 5.74
N SER A 71 -15.44 21.81 6.53
CA SER A 71 -15.59 21.67 7.98
C SER A 71 -16.73 20.71 8.31
N ASN A 72 -16.47 19.74 9.19
CA ASN A 72 -17.47 18.81 9.71
C ASN A 72 -18.09 19.29 11.03
N TYR A 73 -17.89 20.56 11.41
CA TYR A 73 -18.27 21.11 12.72
C TYR A 73 -19.73 20.79 13.11
N ILE A 74 -20.70 21.11 12.24
CA ILE A 74 -22.13 20.90 12.52
C ILE A 74 -22.43 19.41 12.81
N GLN A 75 -21.75 18.51 12.09
CA GLN A 75 -21.95 17.07 12.28
C GLN A 75 -21.28 16.58 13.56
N ALA A 76 -20.11 17.11 13.91
CA ALA A 76 -19.43 16.81 15.17
C ALA A 76 -20.25 17.31 16.38
N GLU A 77 -20.78 18.53 16.30
CA GLU A 77 -21.65 19.13 17.32
C GLU A 77 -22.92 18.30 17.55
N ARG A 78 -23.61 17.90 16.47
CA ARG A 78 -24.78 17.00 16.58
C ARG A 78 -24.45 15.65 17.21
N ARG A 79 -23.30 15.07 16.87
CA ARG A 79 -22.83 13.82 17.49
C ARG A 79 -22.54 14.00 18.97
N LEU A 80 -21.97 15.14 19.37
CA LEU A 80 -21.73 15.47 20.77
C LEU A 80 -23.05 15.55 21.55
N TYR A 81 -24.03 16.35 21.10
CA TYR A 81 -25.31 16.45 21.80
C TYR A 81 -26.04 15.11 21.89
N SER A 82 -25.99 14.31 20.83
CA SER A 82 -26.58 12.96 20.86
C SER A 82 -25.85 12.03 21.82
N LEU A 83 -24.53 12.14 21.94
CA LEU A 83 -23.72 11.37 22.87
C LEU A 83 -24.03 11.78 24.32
N GLU A 84 -24.06 13.07 24.60
CA GLU A 84 -24.42 13.61 25.93
C GLU A 84 -25.82 13.14 26.35
N LYS A 85 -26.81 13.26 25.46
CA LYS A 85 -28.16 12.77 25.75
C LYS A 85 -28.17 11.28 26.07
N ARG A 86 -27.48 10.47 25.26
CA ARG A 86 -27.39 9.02 25.49
C ARG A 86 -26.73 8.68 26.82
N LEU A 87 -25.64 9.38 27.17
CA LEU A 87 -24.92 9.17 28.43
C LEU A 87 -25.73 9.62 29.65
N LEU A 88 -26.62 10.61 29.50
CA LEU A 88 -27.55 10.99 30.56
C LEU A 88 -28.68 9.96 30.74
N GLU A 89 -29.16 9.37 29.65
CA GLU A 89 -30.23 8.36 29.68
C GLU A 89 -29.72 6.99 30.14
N ASP A 90 -28.48 6.63 29.82
CA ASP A 90 -27.82 5.38 30.24
C ASP A 90 -26.31 5.62 30.49
N PRO A 91 -25.92 5.98 31.73
CA PRO A 91 -24.54 6.34 32.07
C PRO A 91 -23.56 5.16 32.08
N LEU A 92 -24.03 3.92 31.97
CA LEU A 92 -23.26 2.71 32.29
C LEU A 92 -23.24 1.65 31.17
N LYS A 93 -23.44 2.06 29.92
CA LYS A 93 -23.18 1.16 28.79
C LYS A 93 -21.70 1.04 28.44
#